data_AF-A0A1C5P2W5-F1
#
_entry.id   AF-A0A1C5P2W5-F1
#
_cell.length_a   1.000
_cell.length_b   1.000
_cell.length_c   1.000
_cell.angle_alpha   90.00
_cell.angle_beta   90.00
_cell.angle_gamma   90.00
#
_symmetry.space_group_name_H-M   'P 1'
#
loop_
_entity.id
_entity.type
_entity.pdbx_description
1 polymer ?
#
loop_
_entity_poly.entity_id
_entity_poly.type
_entity_poly.pdbx_seq_one_letter_code
_entity_poly.pdbx_strand_id
1 'polypeptide(L)'
;MKEEIIRKLREIEIKENVKILLAVESGSRAWGFASLDSDYDVRFIYVRPKKEYLRLDTVRDVIEVPINEVLDINGWDLQKALRLLYKSNPTLFEWFSSPIVYMETEFADEFRTMMMEYFSSKRSLYHYISMAEGNYREYLKRDMVRAKKYFYVLRPVLACKWILEKGTPPPMLFSKLMKVQLPEYLKPAVEELLELKMNSPEIKEIPRVDVINEYLDQSIEEIKELVKGVKDKQCEWTVLNEMFLHSI
;
A
#
# COMPACT_ATOMS: atom_id res chain seq x y z
N MET A 1 -1.52 -3.05 22.11
CA MET A 1 -1.57 -2.09 20.98
C MET A 1 -2.83 -2.23 20.13
N LYS A 2 -3.18 -3.42 19.62
CA LYS A 2 -4.41 -3.60 18.81
C LYS A 2 -5.68 -3.01 19.46
N GLU A 3 -5.91 -3.28 20.74
CA GLU A 3 -7.06 -2.74 21.48
C GLU A 3 -7.04 -1.21 21.58
N GLU A 4 -5.85 -0.61 21.76
CA GLU A 4 -5.67 0.84 21.79
C GLU A 4 -6.00 1.47 20.43
N ILE A 5 -5.54 0.85 19.34
CA ILE A 5 -5.87 1.27 17.97
C ILE A 5 -7.39 1.22 17.76
N ILE A 6 -8.05 0.12 18.13
CA ILE A 6 -9.52 -0.02 18.01
C ILE A 6 -10.24 1.04 18.85
N ARG A 7 -9.78 1.30 20.07
CA ARG A 7 -10.33 2.35 20.94
C ARG A 7 -10.22 3.73 20.28
N LYS A 8 -9.07 4.04 19.69
CA LYS A 8 -8.84 5.30 18.96
C LYS A 8 -9.68 5.43 17.70
N LEU A 9 -9.86 4.35 16.94
CA LEU A 9 -10.75 4.34 15.77
C LEU A 9 -12.21 4.65 16.17
N ARG A 10 -12.70 4.09 17.28
CA ARG A 10 -14.03 4.41 17.83
C ARG A 10 -14.15 5.86 18.31
N GLU A 11 -13.09 6.39 18.95
CA GLU A 11 -13.04 7.82 19.31
C GLU A 11 -13.15 8.72 18.07
N ILE A 12 -12.49 8.34 16.96
CA ILE A 12 -12.56 9.04 15.68
C ILE A 12 -13.98 8.99 15.09
N GLU A 13 -14.64 7.83 15.08
CA GLU A 13 -16.03 7.70 14.60
C GLU A 13 -16.97 8.68 15.32
N ILE A 14 -16.87 8.74 16.64
CA ILE A 14 -17.71 9.62 17.47
C ILE A 14 -17.36 11.09 17.22
N LYS A 15 -16.07 11.44 17.28
CA LYS A 15 -15.61 12.84 17.18
C LYS A 15 -15.88 13.44 15.81
N GLU A 16 -15.61 12.69 14.75
CA GLU A 16 -15.76 13.15 13.36
C GLU A 16 -17.17 12.88 12.81
N ASN A 17 -18.02 12.21 13.58
CA ASN A 17 -19.37 11.77 13.20
C ASN A 17 -19.36 11.01 11.87
N VAL A 18 -18.52 9.98 11.79
CA VAL A 18 -18.33 9.11 10.63
C VAL A 18 -18.47 7.65 11.02
N LYS A 19 -18.72 6.78 10.04
CA LYS A 19 -18.67 5.33 10.20
C LYS A 19 -17.45 4.78 9.49
N ILE A 20 -16.62 4.02 10.19
CA ILE A 20 -15.45 3.34 9.62
C ILE A 20 -15.92 2.04 8.96
N LEU A 21 -15.60 1.88 7.68
CA LEU A 21 -15.98 0.71 6.87
C LEU A 21 -14.90 -0.37 6.87
N LEU A 22 -13.63 0.06 6.93
CA LEU A 22 -12.44 -0.77 6.99
C LEU A 22 -11.34 -0.01 7.73
N ALA A 23 -10.59 -0.68 8.61
CA ALA A 23 -9.35 -0.18 9.19
C ALA A 23 -8.32 -1.32 9.24
N VAL A 24 -7.14 -1.06 8.69
CA VAL A 24 -6.07 -2.05 8.50
C VAL A 24 -4.71 -1.47 8.88
N GLU A 25 -3.77 -2.36 9.12
CA GLU A 25 -2.35 -1.99 9.18
C GLU A 25 -1.81 -1.76 7.76
N SER A 26 -0.83 -0.87 7.63
CA SER A 26 -0.05 -0.63 6.43
C SER A 26 1.45 -0.69 6.77
N GLY A 27 2.31 -0.25 5.84
CA GLY A 27 3.74 -0.13 6.08
C GLY A 27 4.45 -1.47 6.37
N SER A 28 5.55 -1.40 7.11
CA SER A 28 6.44 -2.55 7.35
C SER A 28 5.76 -3.71 8.09
N ARG A 29 4.79 -3.41 8.97
CA ARG A 29 3.99 -4.40 9.69
C ARG A 29 3.10 -5.17 8.74
N ALA A 30 2.34 -4.49 7.88
CA ALA A 30 1.50 -5.14 6.89
C ALA A 30 2.30 -5.87 5.80
N TRP A 31 3.50 -5.38 5.45
CA TRP A 31 4.38 -6.06 4.51
C TRP A 31 5.08 -7.29 5.12
N GLY A 32 5.03 -7.46 6.44
CA GLY A 32 5.50 -8.66 7.14
C GLY A 32 6.99 -8.64 7.50
N PHE A 33 7.58 -7.46 7.67
CA PHE A 33 8.99 -7.31 8.03
C PHE A 33 9.24 -6.27 9.12
N ALA A 34 8.24 -5.95 9.93
CA ALA A 34 8.39 -5.00 11.04
C ALA A 34 9.49 -5.43 12.02
N SER A 35 10.24 -4.44 12.50
CA SER A 35 11.16 -4.55 13.63
C SER A 35 10.43 -4.16 14.91
N LEU A 36 11.06 -4.33 16.07
CA LEU A 36 10.46 -3.97 17.37
C LEU A 36 10.10 -2.49 17.47
N ASP A 37 10.88 -1.64 16.83
CA ASP A 37 10.74 -0.18 16.76
C ASP A 37 9.93 0.32 15.55
N SER A 38 9.32 -0.58 14.75
CA SER A 38 8.47 -0.14 13.64
C SER A 38 7.20 0.56 14.13
N ASP A 39 6.84 1.67 13.49
CA ASP A 39 5.60 2.40 13.71
C ASP A 39 4.35 1.56 13.39
N TYR A 40 3.19 2.05 13.83
CA TYR A 40 1.87 1.53 13.46
C TYR A 40 1.24 2.49 12.45
N ASP A 41 1.11 2.02 11.22
CA ASP A 41 0.58 2.74 10.07
C ASP A 41 -0.88 2.34 9.86
N VAL A 42 -1.78 2.88 10.68
CA VAL A 42 -3.20 2.55 10.58
C VAL A 42 -3.81 3.32 9.42
N ARG A 43 -4.45 2.61 8.50
CA ARG A 43 -5.15 3.17 7.35
C ARG A 43 -6.60 2.72 7.36
N PHE A 44 -7.53 3.66 7.14
CA PHE A 44 -8.95 3.34 7.22
C PHE A 44 -9.78 4.01 6.12
N ILE A 45 -10.92 3.41 5.80
CA ILE A 45 -11.94 3.98 4.93
C ILE A 45 -13.15 4.31 5.80
N TYR A 46 -13.69 5.50 5.63
CA TYR A 46 -14.86 5.94 6.39
C TYR A 46 -15.92 6.55 5.47
N VAL A 47 -17.17 6.57 5.94
CA VAL A 47 -18.30 7.21 5.28
C VAL A 47 -18.93 8.23 6.21
N ARG A 48 -19.36 9.36 5.64
CA ARG A 48 -20.04 10.45 6.35
C ARG A 48 -21.55 10.32 6.19
N PRO A 49 -22.35 10.95 7.08
CA PRO A 49 -23.78 11.08 6.86
C PRO A 49 -24.07 11.78 5.53
N LYS A 50 -25.07 11.30 4.78
CA LYS A 50 -25.51 11.85 3.48
C LYS A 50 -25.53 13.38 3.39
N LYS A 51 -25.99 14.06 4.44
CA LYS A 51 -26.07 15.53 4.49
C LYS A 51 -24.72 16.21 4.25
N GLU A 52 -23.60 15.62 4.67
CA GLU A 52 -22.26 16.18 4.49
C GLU A 52 -21.83 16.17 3.01
N TYR A 53 -22.27 15.18 2.24
CA TYR A 53 -21.98 15.09 0.80
C TYR A 53 -22.84 16.04 -0.05
N LEU A 54 -23.93 16.59 0.52
CA LEU A 54 -24.85 17.50 -0.15
C LEU A 54 -24.60 18.98 0.20
N ARG A 55 -23.53 19.25 0.94
CA ARG A 55 -23.12 20.61 1.30
C ARG A 55 -22.58 21.37 0.10
N LEU A 56 -22.76 22.70 0.13
CA LEU A 56 -22.20 23.60 -0.88
C LEU A 56 -20.73 23.94 -0.60
N ASP A 57 -20.32 23.94 0.67
CA ASP A 57 -18.93 24.12 1.07
C ASP A 57 -18.15 22.81 0.99
N THR A 58 -16.86 22.91 0.71
CA THR A 58 -16.00 21.73 0.55
C THR A 58 -15.75 21.05 1.90
N VAL A 59 -16.09 19.76 1.99
CA VAL A 59 -15.74 18.91 3.13
C VAL A 59 -14.41 18.21 2.84
N ARG A 60 -13.50 18.20 3.83
CA ARG A 60 -12.21 17.51 3.72
C ARG A 60 -12.44 15.99 3.57
N ASP A 61 -11.78 15.41 2.58
CA ASP A 61 -11.93 13.99 2.19
C ASP A 61 -10.92 13.06 2.90
N VAL A 62 -10.17 13.58 3.86
CA VAL A 62 -9.20 12.85 4.69
C VAL A 62 -9.35 13.20 6.16
N ILE A 63 -9.10 12.22 7.02
CA ILE A 63 -8.94 12.40 8.47
C ILE A 63 -7.52 11.95 8.80
N GLU A 64 -6.72 12.84 9.35
CA GLU A 64 -5.32 12.59 9.71
C GLU A 64 -5.18 12.90 11.19
N VAL A 65 -4.86 11.89 12.00
CA VAL A 65 -4.72 12.03 13.44
C VAL A 65 -3.28 11.70 13.81
N PRO A 66 -2.41 12.71 13.98
CA PRO A 66 -1.10 12.48 14.57
C PRO A 66 -1.31 12.19 16.05
N ILE A 67 -1.30 10.91 16.45
CA ILE A 67 -1.54 10.53 17.85
C ILE A 67 -0.25 10.66 18.65
N ASN A 68 0.87 10.15 18.12
CA ASN A 68 2.22 10.27 18.67
C ASN A 68 3.25 9.84 17.60
N GLU A 69 4.54 9.86 17.94
CA GLU A 69 5.63 9.46 17.02
C GLU A 69 5.53 8.01 16.50
N VAL A 70 4.76 7.15 17.17
CA VAL A 70 4.72 5.69 16.92
C VAL A 70 3.40 5.24 16.25
N LEU A 71 2.35 6.07 16.28
CA LEU A 71 1.02 5.74 15.81
C LEU A 71 0.51 6.80 14.83
N ASP A 72 0.51 6.42 13.56
CA ASP A 72 0.06 7.24 12.43
C ASP A 72 -1.28 6.71 11.90
N ILE A 73 -2.37 7.43 12.18
CA ILE A 73 -3.73 7.04 11.78
C ILE A 73 -4.25 7.98 10.69
N ASN A 74 -4.45 7.43 9.49
CA ASN A 74 -4.95 8.19 8.33
C ASN A 74 -6.12 7.51 7.66
N GLY A 75 -7.16 8.28 7.37
CA GLY A 75 -8.41 7.80 6.81
C GLY A 75 -8.77 8.51 5.51
N TRP A 76 -9.32 7.76 4.57
CA TRP A 76 -9.93 8.30 3.35
C TRP A 76 -11.45 8.20 3.41
N ASP A 77 -12.11 9.28 3.02
CA ASP A 77 -13.54 9.29 2.77
C ASP A 77 -13.90 8.31 1.65
N LEU A 78 -15.08 7.70 1.73
CA LEU A 78 -15.57 6.73 0.75
C LEU A 78 -15.60 7.30 -0.68
N GLN A 79 -16.01 8.56 -0.87
CA GLN A 79 -16.00 9.20 -2.20
C GLN A 79 -14.57 9.29 -2.73
N LYS A 80 -13.59 9.62 -1.89
CA LYS A 80 -12.17 9.62 -2.25
C LYS A 80 -11.69 8.22 -2.61
N ALA A 81 -12.03 7.23 -1.80
CA ALA A 81 -11.66 5.83 -2.02
C ALA A 81 -12.18 5.31 -3.37
N LEU A 82 -13.44 5.59 -3.70
CA LEU A 82 -14.05 5.21 -4.98
C LEU A 82 -13.37 5.92 -6.17
N ARG A 83 -13.04 7.21 -6.04
CA ARG A 83 -12.30 7.94 -7.09
C ARG A 83 -10.88 7.41 -7.28
N LEU A 84 -10.23 6.97 -6.19
CA LEU A 84 -8.92 6.33 -6.25
C LEU A 84 -9.02 4.93 -6.87
N LEU A 85 -10.09 4.19 -6.59
CA LEU A 85 -10.37 2.91 -7.23
C LEU A 85 -10.56 3.08 -8.74
N TYR A 86 -11.32 4.07 -9.19
CA TYR A 86 -11.48 4.38 -10.61
C TYR A 86 -10.13 4.64 -11.32
N LYS A 87 -9.21 5.30 -10.62
CA LYS A 87 -7.84 5.57 -11.10
C LYS A 87 -6.91 4.35 -10.98
N SER A 88 -7.41 3.22 -10.48
CA SER A 88 -6.62 2.02 -10.16
C SER A 88 -5.43 2.33 -9.25
N ASN A 89 -5.63 3.16 -8.23
CA ASN A 89 -4.57 3.54 -7.30
C ASN A 89 -4.08 2.32 -6.48
N PRO A 90 -2.80 1.91 -6.59
CA PRO A 90 -2.31 0.70 -5.93
C PRO A 90 -2.38 0.70 -4.41
N THR A 91 -2.22 1.87 -3.77
CA THR A 91 -2.30 1.99 -2.31
C THR A 91 -3.66 1.52 -1.78
N LEU A 92 -4.74 1.77 -2.52
CA LEU A 92 -6.06 1.27 -2.13
C LEU A 92 -6.13 -0.27 -2.17
N PHE A 93 -5.61 -0.89 -3.25
CA PHE A 93 -5.54 -2.35 -3.34
C PHE A 93 -4.70 -2.96 -2.22
N GLU A 94 -3.62 -2.29 -1.83
CA GLU A 94 -2.77 -2.70 -0.72
C GLU A 94 -3.51 -2.70 0.62
N TRP A 95 -4.29 -1.65 0.91
CA TRP A 95 -5.07 -1.59 2.15
C TRP A 95 -6.07 -2.73 2.24
N PHE A 96 -6.80 -3.00 1.16
CA PHE A 96 -7.77 -4.10 1.11
C PHE A 96 -7.13 -5.50 1.07
N SER A 97 -5.83 -5.58 0.78
CA SER A 97 -5.02 -6.81 0.80
C SER A 97 -4.20 -6.98 2.09
N SER A 98 -4.36 -6.08 3.07
CA SER A 98 -3.59 -6.12 4.30
C SER A 98 -3.91 -7.38 5.12
N PRO A 99 -2.88 -8.08 5.65
CA PRO A 99 -3.09 -9.27 6.47
C PRO A 99 -3.54 -8.94 7.91
N ILE A 100 -3.49 -7.67 8.32
CA ILE A 100 -3.80 -7.24 9.69
C ILE A 100 -4.98 -6.27 9.63
N VAL A 101 -6.16 -6.77 10.02
CA VAL A 101 -7.40 -6.01 10.08
C VAL A 101 -7.71 -5.62 11.53
N TYR A 102 -8.00 -4.34 11.75
CA TYR A 102 -8.43 -3.79 13.03
C TYR A 102 -9.94 -3.72 13.15
N MET A 103 -10.61 -3.25 12.10
CA MET A 103 -12.07 -3.16 11.99
C MET A 103 -12.46 -3.41 10.54
N GLU A 104 -13.56 -4.12 10.30
CA GLU A 104 -14.17 -4.21 8.98
C GLU A 104 -15.68 -4.41 9.13
N THR A 105 -16.41 -4.03 8.10
CA THR A 105 -17.86 -4.21 7.96
C THR A 105 -18.15 -5.03 6.72
N GLU A 106 -19.39 -5.46 6.54
CA GLU A 106 -19.85 -6.23 5.36
C GLU A 106 -19.53 -5.53 4.03
N PHE A 107 -19.49 -4.18 4.03
CA PHE A 107 -19.07 -3.36 2.89
C PHE A 107 -17.69 -3.77 2.35
N ALA A 108 -16.76 -4.18 3.22
CA ALA A 108 -15.39 -4.47 2.79
C ALA A 108 -15.33 -5.65 1.81
N ASP A 109 -16.17 -6.67 1.98
CA ASP A 109 -16.22 -7.84 1.10
C ASP A 109 -16.85 -7.51 -0.26
N GLU A 110 -17.93 -6.74 -0.26
CA GLU A 110 -18.56 -6.21 -1.47
C GLU A 110 -17.56 -5.35 -2.26
N PHE A 111 -16.82 -4.49 -1.55
CA PHE A 111 -15.81 -3.63 -2.15
C PHE A 111 -14.67 -4.43 -2.75
N ARG A 112 -14.10 -5.43 -2.04
CA ARG A 112 -13.02 -6.30 -2.56
C ARG A 112 -13.42 -6.98 -3.88
N THR A 113 -14.66 -7.45 -3.97
CA THR A 113 -15.18 -8.08 -5.19
C THR A 113 -15.20 -7.09 -6.35
N MET A 114 -15.67 -5.86 -6.12
CA MET A 114 -15.70 -4.81 -7.13
C MET A 114 -14.30 -4.34 -7.54
N MET A 115 -13.33 -4.31 -6.62
CA MET A 115 -12.00 -3.77 -6.89
C MET A 115 -11.32 -4.44 -8.08
N MET A 116 -11.53 -5.74 -8.26
CA MET A 116 -10.94 -6.51 -9.37
C MET A 116 -11.39 -5.98 -10.74
N GLU A 117 -12.61 -5.45 -10.85
CA GLU A 117 -13.09 -4.85 -12.09
C GLU A 117 -12.43 -3.51 -12.41
N TYR A 118 -11.93 -2.80 -11.40
CA TYR A 118 -11.28 -1.50 -11.58
C TYR A 118 -9.76 -1.59 -11.62
N PHE A 119 -9.19 -2.78 -11.48
CA PHE A 119 -7.75 -2.98 -11.57
C PHE A 119 -7.23 -2.77 -13.00
N SER A 120 -6.30 -1.84 -13.14
CA SER A 120 -5.52 -1.62 -14.36
C SER A 120 -4.06 -1.97 -14.12
N SER A 121 -3.60 -3.03 -14.79
CA SER A 121 -2.19 -3.42 -14.79
C SER A 121 -1.30 -2.26 -15.23
N LYS A 122 -1.67 -1.50 -16.28
CA LYS A 122 -0.88 -0.38 -16.79
C LYS A 122 -0.66 0.70 -15.72
N ARG A 123 -1.75 1.17 -15.10
CA ARG A 123 -1.69 2.25 -14.10
C ARG A 123 -0.93 1.82 -12.86
N SER A 124 -1.18 0.60 -12.38
CA SER A 124 -0.47 0.04 -11.24
C SER A 124 1.02 -0.14 -11.50
N LEU A 125 1.40 -0.63 -12.69
CA LEU A 125 2.80 -0.75 -13.09
C LEU A 125 3.50 0.61 -13.12
N TYR A 126 2.91 1.64 -13.74
CA TYR A 126 3.49 2.98 -13.74
C TYR A 126 3.72 3.54 -12.33
N HIS A 127 2.76 3.33 -11.44
CA HIS A 127 2.88 3.76 -10.05
C HIS A 127 4.04 3.05 -9.34
N TYR A 128 4.09 1.72 -9.39
CA TYR A 128 5.14 0.96 -8.70
C TYR A 128 6.53 1.22 -9.30
N ILE A 129 6.66 1.31 -10.62
CA ILE A 129 7.97 1.56 -11.25
C ILE A 129 8.47 2.98 -10.97
N SER A 130 7.58 3.98 -10.98
CA SER A 130 7.94 5.36 -10.59
C SER A 130 8.37 5.43 -9.13
N MET A 131 7.70 4.69 -8.25
CA MET A 131 8.07 4.58 -6.83
C MET A 131 9.43 3.90 -6.67
N ALA A 132 9.65 2.78 -7.38
CA ALA A 132 10.92 2.04 -7.36
C ALA A 132 12.09 2.94 -7.80
N GLU A 133 11.96 3.60 -8.95
CA GLU A 133 12.99 4.46 -9.53
C GLU A 133 13.29 5.67 -8.64
N GLY A 134 12.25 6.31 -8.08
CA GLY A 134 12.39 7.40 -7.11
C GLY A 134 13.18 6.98 -5.88
N ASN A 135 12.72 5.94 -5.19
CA ASN A 135 13.35 5.41 -3.98
C ASN A 135 14.77 4.90 -4.24
N TYR A 136 15.01 4.26 -5.38
CA TYR A 136 16.32 3.72 -5.74
C TYR A 136 17.36 4.84 -5.89
N ARG A 137 17.01 5.89 -6.65
CA ARG A 137 17.86 7.07 -6.85
C ARG A 137 18.11 7.83 -5.56
N GLU A 138 17.10 7.97 -4.70
CA GLU A 138 17.21 8.74 -3.47
C GLU A 138 18.04 8.00 -2.40
N TYR A 139 17.83 6.69 -2.24
CA TYR A 139 18.30 5.96 -1.07
C TYR A 139 19.42 4.95 -1.33
N LEU A 140 19.51 4.36 -2.52
CA LEU A 140 20.35 3.17 -2.77
C LEU A 140 21.58 3.44 -3.65
N LYS A 141 21.89 4.71 -3.94
CA LYS A 141 23.08 5.13 -4.71
C LYS A 141 24.27 5.57 -3.82
N ARG A 142 24.22 5.30 -2.52
CA ARG A 142 25.30 5.61 -1.54
C ARG A 142 26.03 4.34 -1.12
N ASP A 143 27.24 4.49 -0.58
CA ASP A 143 28.03 3.35 -0.07
C ASP A 143 27.43 2.74 1.20
N MET A 144 26.87 3.59 2.06
CA MET A 144 26.14 3.19 3.26
C MET A 144 24.67 3.56 3.11
N VAL A 145 23.78 2.60 3.36
CA VAL A 145 22.34 2.73 3.14
C VAL A 145 21.56 2.10 4.29
N ARG A 146 20.38 2.64 4.60
CA ARG A 146 19.49 2.04 5.61
C ARG A 146 18.85 0.77 5.05
N ALA A 147 18.94 -0.34 5.79
CA ALA A 147 18.41 -1.64 5.36
C ALA A 147 16.93 -1.58 4.94
N LYS A 148 16.09 -0.82 5.66
CA LYS A 148 14.65 -0.63 5.34
C LYS A 148 14.41 -0.10 3.92
N LYS A 149 15.32 0.73 3.38
CA LYS A 149 15.15 1.38 2.08
C LYS A 149 15.27 0.42 0.91
N TYR A 150 15.97 -0.71 1.07
CA TYR A 150 15.96 -1.77 0.05
C TYR A 150 14.55 -2.31 -0.19
N PHE A 151 13.76 -2.52 0.86
CA PHE A 151 12.39 -3.02 0.72
C PHE A 151 11.46 -2.01 0.05
N TYR A 152 11.78 -0.72 0.12
CA TYR A 152 11.06 0.36 -0.57
C TYR A 152 11.32 0.37 -2.09
N VAL A 153 12.29 -0.40 -2.57
CA VAL A 153 12.59 -0.59 -4.00
C VAL A 153 12.30 -2.02 -4.45
N LEU A 154 12.75 -3.02 -3.69
CA LEU A 154 12.50 -4.43 -3.97
C LEU A 154 11.01 -4.73 -4.06
N ARG A 155 10.20 -4.27 -3.09
CA ARG A 155 8.77 -4.60 -3.09
C ARG A 155 8.05 -4.04 -4.33
N PRO A 156 8.18 -2.75 -4.71
CA PRO A 156 7.62 -2.25 -5.97
C PRO A 156 8.12 -2.98 -7.22
N VAL A 157 9.40 -3.38 -7.30
CA VAL A 157 9.94 -4.16 -8.43
C VAL A 157 9.29 -5.55 -8.50
N LEU A 158 9.20 -6.27 -7.38
CA LEU A 158 8.55 -7.59 -7.34
C LEU A 158 7.04 -7.49 -7.58
N ALA A 159 6.40 -6.40 -7.12
CA ALA A 159 5.01 -6.09 -7.43
C ALA A 159 4.80 -5.89 -8.93
N CYS A 160 5.70 -5.19 -9.62
CA CYS A 160 5.64 -5.07 -11.07
C CYS A 160 5.76 -6.44 -11.76
N LYS A 161 6.73 -7.27 -11.37
CA LYS A 161 6.88 -8.63 -11.94
C LYS A 161 5.62 -9.49 -11.69
N TRP A 162 5.02 -9.41 -10.50
CA TRP A 162 3.74 -10.04 -10.21
C TRP A 162 2.63 -9.60 -11.15
N ILE A 163 2.47 -8.29 -11.36
CA ILE A 163 1.41 -7.75 -12.22
C ILE A 163 1.64 -8.17 -13.68
N LEU A 164 2.89 -8.14 -14.16
CA LEU A 164 3.24 -8.57 -15.51
C LEU A 164 2.95 -10.06 -15.75
N GLU A 165 3.19 -10.91 -14.73
CA GLU A 165 2.96 -12.35 -14.84
C GLU A 165 1.50 -12.76 -14.61
N LYS A 166 0.86 -12.20 -13.58
CA LYS A 166 -0.46 -12.65 -13.09
C LYS A 166 -1.62 -11.76 -13.53
N GLY A 167 -1.36 -10.52 -13.93
CA GLY A 167 -2.41 -9.56 -14.32
C GLY A 167 -3.34 -9.13 -13.18
N THR A 168 -2.96 -9.36 -11.91
CA THR A 168 -3.76 -9.07 -10.72
C THR A 168 -3.02 -8.15 -9.74
N PRO A 169 -3.72 -7.53 -8.77
CA PRO A 169 -3.07 -6.79 -7.70
C PRO A 169 -2.04 -7.66 -6.95
N PRO A 170 -0.86 -7.13 -6.60
CA PRO A 170 0.14 -7.86 -5.84
C PRO A 170 -0.30 -8.08 -4.38
N PRO A 171 0.09 -9.19 -3.74
CA PRO A 171 -0.18 -9.40 -2.33
C PRO A 171 0.59 -8.38 -1.46
N MET A 172 0.01 -8.01 -0.31
CA MET A 172 0.62 -7.05 0.61
C MET A 172 1.92 -7.57 1.24
N LEU A 173 1.96 -8.87 1.58
CA LEU A 173 3.09 -9.55 2.21
C LEU A 173 4.29 -9.66 1.26
N PHE A 174 5.43 -9.12 1.71
CA PHE A 174 6.69 -9.19 0.95
C PHE A 174 7.16 -10.63 0.75
N SER A 175 7.01 -11.50 1.74
CA SER A 175 7.40 -12.92 1.64
C SER A 175 6.67 -13.67 0.53
N LYS A 176 5.41 -13.31 0.23
CA LYS A 176 4.65 -13.90 -0.88
C LYS A 176 5.21 -13.44 -2.23
N LEU A 177 5.55 -12.16 -2.36
CA LEU A 177 6.21 -11.63 -3.55
C LEU A 177 7.58 -12.28 -3.75
N MET A 178 8.40 -12.32 -2.70
CA MET A 178 9.73 -12.90 -2.72
C MET A 178 9.72 -14.36 -3.17
N LYS A 179 8.80 -15.17 -2.63
CA LYS A 179 8.69 -16.59 -2.96
C LYS A 179 8.43 -16.87 -4.44
N VAL A 180 7.70 -15.98 -5.12
CA VAL A 180 7.27 -16.20 -6.51
C VAL A 180 8.13 -15.44 -7.50
N GLN A 181 8.54 -14.22 -7.17
CA GLN A 181 9.12 -13.26 -8.13
C GLN A 181 10.62 -13.04 -7.94
N LEU A 182 11.21 -13.41 -6.80
CA LEU A 182 12.64 -13.18 -6.56
C LEU A 182 13.48 -14.31 -7.19
N PRO A 183 14.48 -13.99 -8.03
CA PRO A 183 15.42 -14.98 -8.56
C PRO A 183 16.14 -15.76 -7.45
N GLU A 184 16.36 -17.06 -7.65
CA GLU A 184 17.01 -17.95 -6.67
C GLU A 184 18.37 -17.44 -6.20
N TYR A 185 19.18 -16.88 -7.10
CA TYR A 185 20.52 -16.37 -6.77
C TYR A 185 20.50 -15.17 -5.81
N LEU A 186 19.38 -14.44 -5.72
CA LEU A 186 19.22 -13.30 -4.81
C LEU A 186 18.65 -13.67 -3.46
N LYS A 187 18.02 -14.84 -3.32
CA LYS A 187 17.36 -15.23 -2.08
C LYS A 187 18.28 -15.13 -0.87
N PRO A 188 19.52 -15.65 -0.89
CA PRO A 188 20.40 -15.54 0.28
C PRO A 188 20.65 -14.10 0.72
N ALA A 189 20.92 -13.20 -0.23
CA ALA A 189 21.20 -11.79 0.06
C ALA A 189 19.97 -11.04 0.59
N VAL A 190 18.77 -11.35 0.06
CA VAL A 190 17.52 -10.71 0.51
C VAL A 190 17.05 -11.27 1.84
N GLU A 191 17.27 -12.56 2.11
CA GLU A 191 16.97 -13.18 3.41
C GLU A 191 17.88 -12.63 4.51
N GLU A 192 19.18 -12.52 4.27
CA GLU A 192 20.12 -11.87 5.21
C GLU A 192 19.70 -10.42 5.50
N LEU A 193 19.34 -9.67 4.46
CA LEU A 193 18.86 -8.30 4.60
C LEU A 193 17.56 -8.20 5.40
N LEU A 194 16.66 -9.17 5.23
CA LEU A 194 15.39 -9.25 5.95
C LEU A 194 15.64 -9.54 7.44
N GLU A 195 16.51 -10.51 7.74
CA GLU A 195 16.94 -10.81 9.10
C GLU A 195 17.60 -9.61 9.77
N LEU A 196 18.51 -8.93 9.06
CA LEU A 196 19.15 -7.70 9.56
C LEU A 196 18.11 -6.62 9.86
N LYS A 197 17.13 -6.42 8.97
CA LYS A 197 16.09 -5.40 9.13
C LYS A 197 15.16 -5.72 10.30
N MET A 198 14.82 -6.99 10.53
CA MET A 198 13.91 -7.39 11.60
C MET A 198 14.57 -7.38 12.98
N ASN A 199 15.88 -7.65 13.04
CA ASN A 199 16.63 -7.80 14.29
C ASN A 199 17.49 -6.58 14.67
N SER A 200 17.48 -5.51 13.86
CA SER A 200 18.23 -4.27 14.13
C SER A 200 17.31 -3.05 14.20
N PRO A 201 17.73 -1.96 14.88
CA PRO A 201 17.01 -0.69 14.82
C PRO A 201 16.84 -0.20 13.38
N GLU A 202 15.72 0.44 13.06
CA GLU A 202 15.42 0.87 11.68
C GLU A 202 16.44 1.88 11.11
N ILE A 203 17.18 2.55 11.99
CA ILE A 203 18.22 3.53 11.65
C ILE A 203 19.56 2.90 11.25
N LYS A 204 19.72 1.57 11.37
CA LYS A 204 20.99 0.90 11.06
C LYS A 204 21.35 1.05 9.57
N GLU A 205 22.51 1.64 9.33
CA GLU A 205 23.13 1.68 8.01
C GLU A 205 23.98 0.43 7.78
N ILE A 206 23.93 -0.08 6.55
CA ILE A 206 24.70 -1.21 6.07
C ILE A 206 25.46 -0.80 4.81
N PRO A 207 26.59 -1.46 4.50
CA PRO A 207 27.18 -1.34 3.19
C PRO A 207 26.18 -1.70 2.10
N ARG A 208 26.29 -1.02 0.95
CA ARG A 208 25.52 -1.34 -0.25
C ARG A 208 25.71 -2.82 -0.62
N VAL A 209 24.60 -3.50 -0.88
CA VAL A 209 24.55 -4.90 -1.33
C VAL A 209 24.55 -4.94 -2.85
N ASP A 210 25.75 -5.01 -3.46
CA ASP A 210 25.93 -4.85 -4.90
C ASP A 210 25.09 -5.80 -5.76
N VAL A 211 25.00 -7.08 -5.37
CA VAL A 211 24.20 -8.07 -6.11
C VAL A 211 22.71 -7.68 -6.19
N ILE A 212 22.18 -7.03 -5.14
CA ILE A 212 20.80 -6.54 -5.13
C ILE A 212 20.69 -5.27 -5.99
N ASN A 213 21.65 -4.35 -5.88
CA ASN A 213 21.68 -3.12 -6.66
C ASN A 213 21.74 -3.39 -8.17
N GLU A 214 22.59 -4.32 -8.61
CA GLU A 214 22.70 -4.72 -10.02
C GLU A 214 21.39 -5.28 -10.55
N TYR A 215 20.72 -6.14 -9.76
CA TYR A 215 19.40 -6.64 -10.10
C TYR A 215 18.35 -5.53 -10.21
N LEU A 216 18.37 -4.56 -9.29
CA LEU A 216 17.45 -3.44 -9.29
C LEU A 216 17.67 -2.52 -10.50
N ASP A 217 18.93 -2.19 -10.83
CA ASP A 217 19.26 -1.40 -12.01
C ASP A 217 18.72 -2.07 -13.29
N GLN A 218 18.95 -3.37 -13.46
CA GLN A 218 18.47 -4.12 -14.64
C GLN A 218 16.94 -4.24 -14.66
N SER A 219 16.33 -4.62 -13.53
CA SER A 219 14.88 -4.87 -13.45
C SER A 219 14.08 -3.58 -13.66
N ILE A 220 14.55 -2.44 -13.14
CA ILE A 220 13.85 -1.17 -13.29
C ILE A 220 13.78 -0.79 -14.77
N GLU A 221 14.89 -0.87 -15.50
CA GLU A 221 14.92 -0.56 -16.93
C GLU A 221 14.11 -1.55 -17.78
N GLU A 222 14.22 -2.86 -17.48
CA GLU A 222 13.42 -3.91 -18.12
C GLU A 222 11.92 -3.63 -17.98
N ILE A 223 11.46 -3.37 -16.74
CA ILE A 223 10.05 -3.12 -16.45
C ILE A 223 9.59 -1.84 -17.15
N LYS A 224 10.38 -0.76 -17.13
CA LYS A 224 10.03 0.49 -17.82
C LYS A 224 9.76 0.28 -19.30
N GLU A 225 10.51 -0.59 -19.96
CA GLU A 225 10.28 -0.92 -21.36
C GLU A 225 9.00 -1.75 -21.55
N LEU A 226 8.81 -2.80 -20.73
CA LEU A 226 7.63 -3.66 -20.78
C LEU A 226 6.32 -2.88 -20.58
N VAL A 227 6.31 -1.90 -19.67
CA VAL A 227 5.13 -1.10 -19.33
C VAL A 227 4.60 -0.30 -20.52
N LYS A 228 5.46 0.12 -21.46
CA LYS A 228 5.04 0.87 -22.67
C LYS A 228 4.06 0.07 -23.53
N GLY A 229 4.23 -1.26 -23.58
CA GLY A 229 3.38 -2.17 -24.36
C GLY A 229 2.07 -2.55 -23.69
N VAL A 230 1.88 -2.24 -22.40
CA VAL A 230 0.68 -2.65 -21.65
C VAL A 230 -0.51 -1.76 -22.04
N LYS A 231 -1.63 -2.42 -22.38
CA LYS A 231 -2.91 -1.73 -22.66
C LYS A 231 -3.58 -1.32 -21.35
N ASP A 232 -4.21 -0.15 -21.37
CA ASP A 232 -4.99 0.32 -20.21
C ASP A 232 -6.40 -0.26 -20.26
N LYS A 233 -6.97 -0.54 -19.08
CA LYS A 233 -8.39 -0.89 -18.94
C LYS A 233 -9.20 0.40 -18.81
N GLN A 234 -10.25 0.54 -19.60
CA GLN A 234 -11.25 1.59 -19.41
C GLN A 234 -12.32 1.07 -18.46
N CYS A 235 -12.73 1.92 -17.52
CA CYS A 235 -13.77 1.60 -16.54
C CYS A 235 -14.81 2.72 -16.53
N GLU A 236 -16.05 2.37 -16.22
CA GLU A 236 -17.16 3.31 -16.15
C GLU A 236 -17.45 3.73 -14.69
N TRP A 237 -18.05 4.90 -14.53
CA TRP A 237 -18.41 5.43 -13.21
C TRP A 237 -19.71 4.86 -12.64
N THR A 238 -20.58 4.29 -13.46
CA THR A 238 -21.95 3.90 -13.08
C THR A 238 -21.99 3.01 -11.84
N VAL A 239 -21.19 1.94 -11.82
CA VAL A 239 -21.16 0.98 -10.70
C VAL A 239 -20.62 1.63 -9.42
N LEU A 240 -19.59 2.49 -9.51
CA LEU A 240 -19.07 3.23 -8.35
C LEU A 240 -20.08 4.24 -7.81
N ASN A 241 -20.84 4.90 -8.70
CA ASN A 241 -21.87 5.86 -8.30
C ASN A 241 -23.03 5.16 -7.58
N GLU A 242 -23.46 3.99 -8.07
CA GLU A 242 -24.50 3.18 -7.43
C GLU A 242 -24.04 2.68 -6.05
N MET A 243 -22.82 2.15 -5.95
CA MET A 243 -22.25 1.75 -4.65
C MET A 243 -22.17 2.92 -3.68
N PHE A 244 -21.72 4.09 -4.15
CA PHE A 244 -21.66 5.28 -3.31
C PHE A 244 -23.04 5.64 -2.77
N LEU A 245 -24.06 5.66 -3.63
CA LEU A 245 -25.42 6.02 -3.25
C LEU A 245 -26.03 5.05 -2.22
N HIS A 246 -25.76 3.75 -2.34
CA HIS A 246 -26.22 2.75 -1.37
C HIS A 246 -25.49 2.80 -0.02
N SER A 247 -24.30 3.40 0.00
CA SER A 247 -23.42 3.40 1.19
C SER A 247 -23.60 4.62 2.10
N ILE A 248 -24.31 5.67 1.65
CA ILE A 248 -24.43 6.98 2.34
C ILE A 248 -25.82 7.27 2.93
#